data_AF-A0A397EJZ5-F1
#
_entry.id   AF-A0A397EJZ5-F1
#
_cell.length_a   1.000
_cell.length_b   1.000
_cell.length_c   1.000
_cell.angle_alpha   90.00
_cell.angle_beta   90.00
_cell.angle_gamma   90.00
#
_symmetry.space_group_name_H-M   'P 1'
#
loop_
_entity.id
_entity.type
_entity.pdbx_description
1 polymer ?
#
loop_
_entity_poly.entity_id
_entity_poly.type
_entity_poly.pdbx_seq_one_letter_code
_entity_poly.pdbx_strand_id
1 'polypeptide(L)'
;MHGTSNGALGSFAAALKDIHDAQAHEQRYMRDQHARYLEQVREAQQVELKSLADKHASQLAAFFEDVQRSTAQIDVEAGALMEKKRQWEMVEQRVHEAVEKLSHSVIKLNVGGRIFAIPKETLLKFEGSYFHAMLSQNNWKPDLDNGITDGTILISEDKRTVSFALSIADESGFIQANRPVDRVSIQLVSRGNTLNDMPLTYIGLEAFQRDGDVDSVVSYNICSGEVSRGHLCEDIPRGQTFVDGDILTIVYNRQDKTIHFAKNGLDMGICLEDVPEKKYYPYVDTNCDGICLSLAS
;
A
#
# COMPACT_ATOMS: atom_id res chain seq x y z
N MET A 1 64.02 -27.75 115.01
CA MET A 1 63.47 -26.41 114.74
C MET A 1 64.05 -25.93 113.42
N HIS A 2 63.16 -25.52 112.51
CA HIS A 2 63.41 -24.82 111.23
C HIS A 2 64.27 -25.56 110.18
N GLY A 3 63.91 -25.62 108.90
CA GLY A 3 62.81 -25.01 108.19
C GLY A 3 62.98 -25.31 106.71
N THR A 4 62.01 -26.01 106.16
CA THR A 4 61.74 -26.26 104.75
C THR A 4 61.77 -24.98 103.92
N SER A 5 62.63 -24.86 102.91
CA SER A 5 62.52 -23.81 101.88
C SER A 5 63.48 -24.07 100.71
N ASN A 6 63.26 -25.12 99.91
CA ASN A 6 63.85 -25.16 98.55
C ASN A 6 63.00 -25.92 97.52
N GLY A 7 62.04 -26.75 97.94
CA GLY A 7 61.09 -27.43 97.03
C GLY A 7 59.88 -26.57 96.59
N ALA A 8 59.50 -25.56 97.37
CA ALA A 8 58.31 -24.74 97.09
C ALA A 8 58.54 -23.69 95.99
N LEU A 9 59.76 -23.15 95.88
CA LEU A 9 60.13 -22.17 94.85
C LEU A 9 60.22 -22.79 93.44
N GLY A 10 60.70 -24.04 93.33
CA GLY A 10 60.74 -24.77 92.07
C GLY A 10 59.35 -25.17 91.54
N SER A 11 58.42 -25.49 92.45
CA SER A 11 57.01 -25.83 92.11
C SER A 11 56.22 -24.61 91.63
N PHE A 12 56.40 -23.45 92.27
CA PHE A 12 55.74 -22.20 91.85
C PHE A 12 56.26 -21.68 90.50
N ALA A 13 57.57 -21.74 90.25
CA ALA A 13 58.16 -21.37 88.97
C ALA A 13 57.69 -22.29 87.82
N ALA A 14 57.51 -23.59 88.09
CA ALA A 14 56.93 -24.54 87.14
C ALA A 14 55.45 -24.22 86.84
N ALA A 15 54.65 -23.95 87.87
CA ALA A 15 53.24 -23.58 87.70
C ALA A 15 53.05 -22.26 86.91
N LEU A 16 53.90 -21.25 87.14
CA LEU A 16 53.88 -20.01 86.35
C LEU A 16 54.25 -20.23 84.88
N LYS A 17 55.20 -21.13 84.61
CA LYS A 17 55.57 -21.51 83.25
C LYS A 17 54.41 -22.22 82.54
N ASP A 18 53.74 -23.15 83.22
CA ASP A 18 52.58 -23.86 82.66
C ASP A 18 51.42 -22.90 82.35
N ILE A 19 51.16 -21.92 83.21
CA ILE A 19 50.15 -20.87 82.96
C ILE A 19 50.53 -20.00 81.76
N HIS A 20 51.80 -19.59 81.68
CA HIS A 20 52.29 -18.80 80.54
C HIS A 20 52.22 -19.58 79.23
N ASP A 21 52.58 -20.87 79.25
CA ASP A 21 52.54 -21.75 78.08
C ASP A 21 51.09 -22.04 77.67
N ALA A 22 50.17 -22.21 78.62
CA ALA A 22 48.73 -22.33 78.37
C ALA A 22 48.14 -21.05 77.75
N GLN A 23 48.48 -19.87 78.28
CA GLN A 23 48.08 -18.58 77.71
C GLN A 23 48.66 -18.37 76.31
N ALA A 24 49.91 -18.74 76.08
CA ALA A 24 50.54 -18.66 74.76
C ALA A 24 49.87 -19.62 73.75
N HIS A 25 49.49 -20.81 74.20
CA HIS A 25 48.74 -21.76 73.37
C HIS A 25 47.34 -21.23 73.02
N GLU A 26 46.61 -20.69 74.00
CA GLU A 26 45.29 -20.11 73.79
C GLU A 26 45.34 -18.89 72.86
N GLN A 27 46.31 -18.00 73.02
CA GLN A 27 46.52 -16.86 72.12
C GLN A 27 46.85 -17.31 70.68
N ARG A 28 47.64 -18.38 70.52
CA ARG A 28 47.91 -18.95 69.19
C ARG A 28 46.66 -19.55 68.58
N TYR A 29 45.91 -20.33 69.34
CA TYR A 29 44.65 -20.93 68.90
C TYR A 29 43.65 -19.86 68.44
N MET A 30 43.45 -18.80 69.23
CA MET A 30 42.55 -17.70 68.89
C MET A 30 43.02 -16.92 67.65
N ARG A 31 44.33 -16.70 67.50
CA ARG A 31 44.91 -16.08 66.29
C ARG A 31 44.70 -16.94 65.05
N ASP A 32 44.95 -18.24 65.16
CA ASP A 32 44.76 -19.18 64.04
C ASP A 32 43.29 -19.28 63.65
N GLN A 33 42.37 -19.29 64.63
CA GLN A 33 40.94 -19.28 64.38
C GLN A 33 40.49 -17.96 63.70
N HIS A 34 41.00 -16.82 64.17
CA HIS A 34 40.71 -15.53 63.56
C HIS A 34 41.27 -15.42 62.13
N ALA A 35 42.48 -15.93 61.89
CA ALA A 35 43.08 -15.98 60.56
C ALA A 35 42.25 -16.84 59.60
N ARG A 36 41.77 -18.01 60.04
CA ARG A 36 40.86 -18.86 59.24
C ARG A 36 39.54 -18.18 58.94
N TYR A 37 38.96 -17.48 59.91
CA TYR A 37 37.72 -16.74 59.70
C TYR A 37 37.89 -15.62 58.67
N LEU A 38 38.97 -14.84 58.76
CA LEU A 38 39.27 -13.80 57.79
C LEU A 38 39.49 -14.36 56.39
N GLU A 39 40.15 -15.51 56.25
CA GLU A 39 40.33 -16.16 54.96
C GLU A 39 38.99 -16.64 54.37
N GLN A 40 38.12 -17.24 55.19
CA GLN A 40 36.78 -17.65 54.75
C GLN A 40 35.94 -16.46 54.29
N VAL A 41 35.98 -15.33 54.99
CA VAL A 41 35.27 -14.12 54.58
C VAL A 41 35.83 -13.59 53.25
N ARG A 42 37.15 -13.60 53.09
CA ARG A 42 37.80 -13.17 51.85
C ARG A 42 37.44 -14.06 50.67
N GLU A 43 37.46 -15.38 50.85
CA GLU A 43 37.05 -16.35 49.84
C GLU A 43 35.57 -16.16 49.47
N ALA A 44 34.68 -15.99 50.46
CA ALA A 44 33.27 -15.74 50.21
C ALA A 44 33.02 -14.45 49.42
N GLN A 45 33.70 -13.35 49.79
CA GLN A 45 33.64 -12.09 49.04
C GLN A 45 34.17 -12.23 47.62
N GLN A 46 35.25 -12.99 47.42
CA GLN A 46 35.83 -13.20 46.09
C GLN A 46 34.90 -14.03 45.19
N VAL A 47 34.21 -15.04 45.74
CA VAL A 47 33.20 -15.81 45.03
C VAL A 47 32.01 -14.94 44.65
N GLU A 48 31.53 -14.10 45.57
CA GLU A 48 30.40 -13.20 45.32
C GLU A 48 30.72 -12.15 44.24
N LEU A 49 31.90 -11.52 44.31
CA LEU A 49 32.38 -10.57 43.30
C LEU A 49 32.52 -11.22 41.93
N LYS A 50 33.04 -12.45 41.86
CA LYS A 50 33.15 -13.19 40.61
C LYS A 50 31.76 -13.50 40.03
N SER A 51 30.84 -14.00 40.85
CA SER A 51 29.46 -14.26 40.43
C SER A 51 28.78 -12.97 39.93
N LEU A 52 28.99 -11.84 40.60
CA LEU A 52 28.43 -10.56 40.18
C LEU A 52 29.03 -10.09 38.84
N ALA A 53 30.34 -10.22 38.67
CA ALA A 53 31.03 -9.90 37.42
C ALA A 53 30.52 -10.77 36.26
N ASP A 54 30.35 -12.08 36.47
CA ASP A 54 29.85 -13.02 35.46
C ASP A 54 28.38 -12.70 35.07
N LYS A 55 27.55 -12.33 36.06
CA LYS A 55 26.17 -11.86 35.82
C LYS A 55 26.15 -10.59 34.98
N HIS A 56 26.96 -9.58 35.34
CA HIS A 56 27.05 -8.33 34.60
C HIS A 56 27.61 -8.53 33.19
N ALA A 57 28.61 -9.39 33.02
CA ALA A 57 29.16 -9.74 31.71
C ALA A 57 28.09 -10.39 30.81
N SER A 58 27.29 -11.30 31.38
CA SER A 58 26.18 -11.94 30.65
C SER A 58 25.08 -10.95 30.28
N GLN A 59 24.73 -10.02 31.19
CA GLN A 59 23.76 -8.97 30.92
C GLN A 59 24.23 -8.00 29.83
N LEU A 60 25.51 -7.61 29.85
CA LEU A 60 26.10 -6.75 28.82
C LEU A 60 26.10 -7.45 27.46
N ALA A 61 26.48 -8.74 27.41
CA ALA A 61 26.45 -9.51 26.17
C ALA A 61 25.03 -9.56 25.57
N ALA A 62 24.02 -9.88 26.38
CA ALA A 62 22.63 -9.90 25.94
C ALA A 62 22.14 -8.52 25.46
N PHE A 63 22.52 -7.46 26.16
CA PHE A 63 22.19 -6.09 25.76
C PHE A 63 22.80 -5.72 24.41
N PHE A 64 24.07 -6.06 24.16
CA PHE A 64 24.71 -5.77 22.88
C PHE A 64 24.08 -6.54 21.72
N GLU A 65 23.69 -7.80 21.93
CA GLU A 65 22.97 -8.58 20.92
C GLU A 65 21.61 -7.95 20.58
N ASP A 66 20.87 -7.47 21.59
CA ASP A 66 19.58 -6.82 21.38
C ASP A 66 19.72 -5.48 20.65
N VAL A 67 20.72 -4.67 21.02
CA VAL A 67 21.06 -3.42 20.33
C VAL A 67 21.43 -3.68 18.88
N GLN A 68 22.25 -4.70 18.60
CA GLN A 68 22.63 -5.08 17.22
C GLN A 68 21.41 -5.52 16.40
N ARG A 69 20.51 -6.29 17.00
CA ARG A 69 19.27 -6.71 16.33
C ARG A 69 18.37 -5.51 16.02
N SER A 70 18.22 -4.59 16.98
CA SER A 70 17.42 -3.37 16.81
C SER A 70 18.01 -2.45 15.75
N THR A 71 19.33 -2.26 15.71
CA THR A 71 19.98 -1.46 14.66
C THR A 71 19.80 -2.08 13.28
N ALA A 72 19.97 -3.40 13.13
CA ALA A 72 19.72 -4.09 11.87
C ALA A 72 18.26 -3.93 11.40
N GLN A 73 17.30 -3.97 12.33
CA GLN A 73 15.89 -3.75 12.00
C GLN A 73 15.63 -2.31 11.54
N ILE A 74 16.20 -1.32 12.23
CA ILE A 74 16.09 0.09 11.84
C ILE A 74 16.67 0.31 10.44
N ASP A 75 17.80 -0.31 10.11
CA ASP A 75 18.42 -0.17 8.78
C ASP A 75 17.52 -0.76 7.67
N VAL A 76 16.85 -1.89 7.92
CA VAL A 76 15.88 -2.48 6.99
C VAL A 76 14.67 -1.57 6.79
N GLU A 77 14.10 -1.05 7.88
CA GLU A 77 12.96 -0.14 7.82
C GLU A 77 13.32 1.18 7.14
N ALA A 78 14.52 1.72 7.41
CA ALA A 78 15.05 2.92 6.75
C ALA A 78 15.22 2.69 5.25
N GLY A 79 15.74 1.54 4.82
CA GLY A 79 15.84 1.19 3.41
C GLY A 79 14.48 1.12 2.71
N ALA A 80 13.49 0.50 3.34
CA ALA A 80 12.12 0.43 2.82
C ALA A 80 11.48 1.83 2.70
N LEU A 81 11.69 2.69 3.70
CA LEU A 81 11.20 4.07 3.67
C LEU A 81 11.89 4.91 2.58
N MET A 82 13.20 4.74 2.37
CA MET A 82 13.93 5.44 1.30
C MET A 82 13.42 5.02 -0.09
N GLU A 83 13.16 3.74 -0.33
CA GLU A 83 12.60 3.30 -1.62
C GLU A 83 11.17 3.83 -1.81
N LYS A 84 10.34 3.80 -0.77
CA LYS A 84 9.00 4.41 -0.83
C LYS A 84 9.07 5.91 -1.11
N LYS A 85 10.03 6.62 -0.50
CA LYS A 85 10.27 8.05 -0.77
C LYS A 85 10.66 8.27 -2.23
N ARG A 86 11.57 7.45 -2.78
CA ARG A 86 11.98 7.53 -4.18
C ARG A 86 10.81 7.29 -5.14
N GLN A 87 9.94 6.35 -4.83
CA GLN A 87 8.72 6.10 -5.60
C GLN A 87 7.76 7.29 -5.55
N TRP A 88 7.59 7.91 -4.39
CA TRP A 88 6.80 9.14 -4.25
C TRP A 88 7.38 10.31 -5.05
N GLU A 89 8.70 10.52 -5.02
CA GLU A 89 9.37 11.57 -5.80
C GLU A 89 9.14 11.36 -7.32
N MET A 90 9.16 10.11 -7.80
CA MET A 90 8.82 9.81 -9.20
C MET A 90 7.35 10.09 -9.54
N VAL A 91 6.43 9.80 -8.62
CA VAL A 91 5.00 10.12 -8.81
C VAL A 91 4.79 11.63 -8.82
N GLU A 92 5.42 12.36 -7.90
CA GLU A 92 5.36 13.82 -7.82
C GLU A 92 5.93 14.46 -9.10
N GLN A 93 7.06 13.96 -9.61
CA GLN A 93 7.61 14.43 -10.88
C GLN A 93 6.67 14.15 -12.06
N ARG A 94 6.06 12.96 -12.13
CA ARG A 94 5.07 12.62 -13.17
C ARG A 94 3.83 13.50 -13.09
N VAL A 95 3.36 13.81 -11.88
CA VAL A 95 2.24 14.74 -11.65
C VAL A 95 2.65 16.14 -12.11
N HIS A 96 3.85 16.60 -11.76
CA HIS A 96 4.35 17.91 -12.18
C HIS A 96 4.45 18.03 -13.70
N GLU A 97 5.05 17.04 -14.37
CA GLU A 97 5.14 16.97 -15.84
C GLU A 97 3.76 16.87 -16.52
N ALA A 98 2.81 16.15 -15.92
CA ALA A 98 1.44 16.09 -16.41
C ALA A 98 0.72 17.43 -16.25
N VAL A 99 0.88 18.12 -15.12
CA VAL A 99 0.33 19.45 -14.85
C VAL A 99 0.92 20.50 -15.79
N GLU A 100 2.23 20.42 -16.10
CA GLU A 100 2.90 21.29 -17.06
C GLU A 100 2.46 21.01 -18.51
N LYS A 101 2.16 19.76 -18.86
CA LYS A 101 1.53 19.45 -20.16
C LYS A 101 0.07 19.94 -20.24
N LEU A 102 -0.64 19.95 -19.11
CA LEU A 102 -2.01 20.43 -19.00
C LEU A 102 -2.11 21.97 -18.95
N SER A 103 -1.07 22.69 -18.53
CA SER A 103 -1.04 24.16 -18.59
C SER A 103 -1.05 24.67 -20.04
N HIS A 104 -0.52 23.86 -20.97
CA HIS A 104 -0.64 24.07 -22.43
C HIS A 104 -1.90 23.44 -23.06
N SER A 105 -2.88 23.01 -22.25
CA SER A 105 -4.10 22.39 -22.77
C SER A 105 -4.91 23.34 -23.65
N VAL A 106 -5.34 22.81 -24.79
CA VAL A 106 -6.24 23.48 -25.73
C VAL A 106 -7.67 23.23 -25.26
N ILE A 107 -8.36 24.30 -24.86
CA ILE A 107 -9.76 24.28 -24.46
C ILE A 107 -10.62 24.23 -25.73
N LYS A 108 -11.53 23.25 -25.78
CA LYS A 108 -12.48 23.10 -26.89
C LYS A 108 -13.83 23.66 -26.48
N LEU A 109 -14.33 24.65 -27.22
CA LEU A 109 -15.61 25.30 -27.01
C LEU A 109 -16.55 24.94 -28.16
N ASN A 110 -17.76 24.47 -27.85
CA ASN A 110 -18.82 24.29 -28.85
C ASN A 110 -19.70 25.53 -28.88
N VAL A 111 -19.71 26.25 -30.00
CA VAL A 111 -20.52 27.45 -30.20
C VAL A 111 -21.44 27.21 -31.39
N GLY A 112 -22.73 26.97 -31.11
CA GLY A 112 -23.75 26.74 -32.14
C GLY A 112 -23.48 25.53 -33.03
N GLY A 113 -22.89 24.46 -32.49
CA GLY A 113 -22.57 23.22 -33.22
C GLY A 113 -21.20 23.22 -33.90
N ARG A 114 -20.38 24.27 -33.72
CA ARG A 114 -19.01 24.33 -34.24
C ARG A 114 -18.01 24.32 -33.08
N ILE A 115 -17.03 23.43 -33.17
CA ILE A 115 -16.00 23.27 -32.13
C ILE A 115 -14.80 24.18 -32.46
N PHE A 116 -14.47 25.07 -31.53
CA PHE A 116 -13.28 25.91 -31.56
C PHE A 116 -12.28 25.40 -30.54
N ALA A 117 -11.03 25.18 -30.96
CA ALA A 117 -9.96 24.71 -30.09
C ALA A 117 -8.97 25.85 -29.87
N ILE A 118 -8.86 26.34 -28.62
CA ILE A 118 -8.09 27.54 -28.28
C ILE A 118 -7.17 27.23 -27.08
N PRO A 119 -5.86 27.58 -27.14
CA PRO A 119 -4.97 27.39 -25.99
C PRO A 119 -5.49 28.11 -24.74
N LYS A 120 -5.41 27.47 -23.57
CA LYS A 120 -5.83 28.07 -22.28
C LYS A 120 -5.20 29.45 -22.06
N GLU A 121 -3.92 29.60 -22.39
CA GLU A 121 -3.18 30.87 -22.33
C GLU A 121 -3.84 32.00 -23.12
N THR A 122 -4.44 31.69 -24.28
CA THR A 122 -5.14 32.68 -25.11
C THR A 122 -6.44 33.15 -24.44
N LEU A 123 -7.13 32.25 -23.74
CA LEU A 123 -8.35 32.58 -22.99
C LEU A 123 -8.05 33.34 -21.67
N LEU A 124 -6.85 33.13 -21.11
CA LEU A 124 -6.39 33.84 -19.91
C LEU A 124 -5.71 35.18 -20.20
N LYS A 125 -5.37 35.46 -21.45
CA LYS A 125 -4.59 36.64 -21.90
C LYS A 125 -5.18 37.98 -21.46
N PHE A 126 -6.50 38.06 -21.29
CA PHE A 126 -7.18 39.28 -20.87
C PHE A 126 -7.63 39.15 -19.41
N GLU A 127 -6.83 39.71 -18.51
CA GLU A 127 -7.11 39.76 -17.07
C GLU A 127 -8.45 40.49 -16.80
N GLY A 128 -9.29 39.91 -15.94
CA GLY A 128 -10.64 40.39 -15.66
C GLY A 128 -11.71 40.06 -16.71
N SER A 129 -11.36 39.36 -17.79
CA SER A 129 -12.36 38.81 -18.73
C SER A 129 -13.16 37.65 -18.11
N TYR A 130 -14.32 37.34 -18.70
CA TYR A 130 -15.17 36.23 -18.25
C TYR A 130 -14.42 34.88 -18.21
N PHE A 131 -13.65 34.58 -19.26
CA PHE A 131 -12.82 33.37 -19.32
C PHE A 131 -11.64 33.42 -18.34
N HIS A 132 -11.06 34.60 -18.10
CA HIS A 132 -10.03 34.75 -17.07
C HIS A 132 -10.60 34.46 -15.67
N ALA A 133 -11.72 35.06 -15.28
CA ALA A 133 -12.34 34.81 -13.97
C ALA A 133 -12.79 33.35 -13.76
N MET A 134 -13.25 32.69 -14.83
CA MET A 134 -13.74 31.31 -14.80
C MET A 134 -12.62 30.26 -14.86
N LEU A 135 -11.50 30.55 -15.54
CA LEU A 135 -10.41 29.60 -15.76
C LEU A 135 -9.15 29.91 -14.95
N SER A 136 -9.06 31.07 -14.28
CA SER A 136 -7.95 31.44 -13.39
C SER A 136 -8.00 30.70 -12.06
N GLN A 137 -9.19 30.28 -11.63
CA GLN A 137 -9.43 29.47 -10.45
C GLN A 137 -9.75 28.05 -10.90
N ASN A 138 -9.00 27.04 -10.44
CA ASN A 138 -9.18 25.62 -10.80
C ASN A 138 -10.49 24.99 -10.30
N ASN A 139 -11.51 25.79 -10.01
CA ASN A 139 -12.75 25.40 -9.33
C ASN A 139 -13.96 25.32 -10.28
N TRP A 140 -13.79 25.59 -11.58
CA TRP A 140 -14.87 25.56 -12.56
C TRP A 140 -14.53 24.59 -13.70
N LYS A 141 -15.31 23.49 -13.79
CA LYS A 141 -15.32 22.58 -14.94
C LYS A 141 -16.54 22.94 -15.80
N PRO A 142 -16.36 23.38 -17.06
CA PRO A 142 -17.49 23.59 -17.96
C PRO A 142 -18.21 22.25 -18.20
N ASP A 143 -19.48 22.26 -17.83
CA ASP A 143 -20.41 21.14 -17.86
C ASP A 143 -20.48 20.51 -19.26
N LEU A 144 -20.29 19.19 -19.31
CA LEU A 144 -20.71 18.35 -20.42
C LEU A 144 -21.72 17.40 -19.78
N ASP A 145 -23.00 17.67 -20.07
CA ASP A 145 -24.18 17.07 -19.46
C ASP A 145 -24.02 15.59 -19.05
N ASN A 146 -24.46 15.35 -17.80
CA ASN A 146 -24.90 14.10 -17.19
C ASN A 146 -23.85 13.17 -16.59
N GLY A 147 -23.54 13.42 -15.32
CA GLY A 147 -22.88 12.48 -14.41
C GLY A 147 -21.71 13.13 -13.69
N ILE A 148 -21.83 13.30 -12.38
CA ILE A 148 -20.74 13.81 -11.54
C ILE A 148 -19.56 12.82 -11.65
N THR A 149 -18.57 13.13 -12.47
CA THR A 149 -17.28 12.45 -12.45
C THR A 149 -16.25 13.42 -11.87
N ASP A 150 -16.10 13.40 -10.54
CA ASP A 150 -14.99 14.11 -9.89
C ASP A 150 -13.68 13.29 -9.88
N GLY A 151 -13.61 12.32 -10.79
CA GLY A 151 -12.42 11.56 -11.14
C GLY A 151 -11.75 12.07 -12.42
N THR A 152 -10.43 11.91 -12.51
CA THR A 152 -9.66 12.24 -13.71
C THR A 152 -9.59 11.05 -14.65
N ILE A 153 -10.13 11.17 -15.86
CA ILE A 153 -9.95 10.21 -16.94
C ILE A 153 -8.69 10.59 -17.72
N LEU A 154 -7.68 9.74 -17.67
CA LEU A 154 -6.42 9.91 -18.39
C LEU A 154 -6.43 9.03 -19.64
N ILE A 155 -6.19 9.64 -20.80
CA ILE A 155 -6.07 8.92 -22.08
C ILE A 155 -4.63 9.05 -22.57
N SER A 156 -4.00 7.95 -22.97
CA SER A 156 -2.65 7.94 -23.54
C SER A 156 -2.58 8.75 -24.83
N GLU A 157 -1.39 9.22 -25.20
CA GLU A 157 -1.18 10.05 -26.40
C GLU A 157 -1.65 9.36 -27.69
N ASP A 158 -1.45 8.04 -27.78
CA ASP A 158 -1.91 7.20 -28.89
C ASP A 158 -3.41 6.87 -28.86
N LYS A 159 -4.12 7.31 -27.81
CA LYS A 159 -5.55 7.10 -27.56
C LYS A 159 -5.96 5.63 -27.47
N ARG A 160 -5.02 4.74 -27.17
CA ARG A 160 -5.31 3.31 -27.01
C ARG A 160 -5.54 2.91 -25.58
N THR A 161 -5.02 3.65 -24.61
CA THR A 161 -5.08 3.31 -23.20
C THR A 161 -5.83 4.40 -22.44
N VAL A 162 -6.75 3.98 -21.57
CA VAL A 162 -7.49 4.84 -20.64
C VAL A 162 -7.22 4.39 -19.21
N SER A 163 -7.06 5.36 -18.30
CA SER A 163 -6.97 5.12 -16.86
C SER A 163 -7.93 6.04 -16.13
N PHE A 164 -8.57 5.53 -15.08
CA PHE A 164 -9.46 6.29 -14.23
C PHE A 164 -8.79 6.50 -12.87
N ALA A 165 -8.74 7.75 -12.42
CA ALA A 165 -8.34 8.11 -11.07
C ALA A 165 -9.54 8.74 -10.37
N LEU A 166 -10.23 7.97 -9.53
CA LEU A 166 -11.46 8.35 -8.83
C LEU A 166 -11.11 8.78 -7.41
N SER A 167 -11.52 9.98 -7.01
CA SER A 167 -11.03 10.64 -5.79
C SER A 167 -11.92 10.40 -4.57
N ILE A 168 -13.19 10.02 -4.78
CA ILE A 168 -14.15 9.73 -3.70
C ILE A 168 -14.94 8.45 -4.01
N ALA A 169 -15.52 7.84 -2.98
CA ALA A 169 -16.12 6.52 -3.07
C ALA A 169 -17.40 6.44 -3.94
N ASP A 170 -18.12 7.55 -4.11
CA ASP A 170 -19.39 7.60 -4.86
C ASP A 170 -19.19 8.03 -6.33
N GLU A 171 -17.95 8.11 -6.81
CA GLU A 171 -17.64 8.44 -8.20
C GLU A 171 -17.73 7.20 -9.10
N SER A 172 -18.33 7.38 -10.27
CA SER A 172 -18.11 6.50 -11.41
C SER A 172 -17.32 7.24 -12.50
N GLY A 173 -16.59 6.47 -13.30
CA GLY A 173 -15.88 6.92 -14.48
C GLY A 173 -16.55 6.38 -15.72
N PHE A 174 -16.90 7.27 -16.65
CA PHE A 174 -17.53 6.90 -17.91
C PHE A 174 -16.70 7.41 -19.10
N ILE A 175 -16.43 6.54 -20.07
CA ILE A 175 -15.85 6.94 -21.36
C ILE A 175 -16.53 6.18 -22.49
N GLN A 176 -16.76 6.88 -23.60
CA GLN A 176 -17.33 6.31 -24.81
C GLN A 176 -16.47 6.65 -26.04
N ALA A 177 -16.39 5.70 -26.96
CA ALA A 177 -15.76 5.89 -28.24
C ALA A 177 -16.63 6.78 -29.16
N ASN A 178 -16.00 7.61 -29.99
CA ASN A 178 -16.70 8.49 -30.92
C ASN A 178 -17.03 7.86 -32.28
N ARG A 179 -16.75 6.55 -32.45
CA ARG A 179 -17.02 5.80 -33.68
C ARG A 179 -17.66 4.46 -33.35
N PRO A 180 -18.66 4.03 -34.13
CA PRO A 180 -19.26 2.74 -33.92
C PRO A 180 -18.34 1.63 -34.43
N VAL A 181 -18.47 0.44 -33.85
CA VAL A 181 -17.70 -0.75 -34.24
C VAL A 181 -18.58 -2.00 -34.22
N ASP A 182 -18.16 -3.00 -34.98
CA ASP A 182 -18.74 -4.35 -34.93
C ASP A 182 -17.88 -5.29 -34.07
N ARG A 183 -16.66 -4.90 -33.74
CA ARG A 183 -15.75 -5.64 -32.86
C ARG A 183 -14.89 -4.69 -32.05
N VAL A 184 -14.77 -4.96 -30.76
CA VAL A 184 -13.82 -4.28 -29.86
C VAL A 184 -13.14 -5.32 -28.99
N SER A 185 -11.84 -5.15 -28.75
CA SER A 185 -11.07 -5.95 -27.80
C SER A 185 -10.35 -5.04 -26.83
N ILE A 186 -10.60 -5.22 -25.54
CA ILE A 186 -10.07 -4.38 -24.46
C ILE A 186 -9.31 -5.29 -23.50
N GLN A 187 -8.03 -4.98 -23.33
CA GLN A 187 -7.17 -5.57 -22.31
C GLN A 187 -7.35 -4.84 -20.98
N LEU A 188 -7.55 -5.60 -19.92
CA LEU A 188 -7.45 -5.11 -18.54
C LEU A 188 -5.97 -4.97 -18.19
N VAL A 189 -5.44 -3.75 -18.16
CA VAL A 189 -4.04 -3.48 -17.80
C VAL A 189 -3.86 -3.47 -16.29
N SER A 190 -4.80 -2.86 -15.58
CA SER A 190 -4.88 -2.83 -14.12
C SER A 190 -6.35 -2.82 -13.74
N ARG A 191 -6.78 -3.69 -12.83
CA ARG A 191 -8.16 -3.72 -12.33
C ARG A 191 -8.51 -2.53 -11.43
N GLY A 192 -7.51 -1.87 -10.84
CA GLY A 192 -7.74 -0.85 -9.82
C GLY A 192 -8.36 -1.45 -8.54
N ASN A 193 -8.87 -0.58 -7.68
CA ASN A 193 -9.54 -0.92 -6.42
C ASN A 193 -10.83 -0.11 -6.25
N THR A 194 -11.71 -0.55 -5.37
CA THR A 194 -12.82 0.28 -4.88
C THR A 194 -12.55 0.77 -3.47
N LEU A 195 -13.08 1.95 -3.14
CA LEU A 195 -12.90 2.54 -1.82
C LEU A 195 -13.93 2.01 -0.81
N ASN A 196 -15.22 1.85 -1.18
CA ASN A 196 -16.28 1.42 -0.25
C ASN A 196 -17.38 0.51 -0.83
N ASP A 197 -17.38 0.24 -2.14
CA ASP A 197 -18.44 -0.50 -2.83
C ASP A 197 -17.95 -1.80 -3.48
N MET A 198 -18.90 -2.64 -3.88
CA MET A 198 -18.61 -3.78 -4.75
C MET A 198 -17.97 -3.27 -6.06
N PRO A 199 -16.86 -3.88 -6.53
CA PRO A 199 -16.22 -3.47 -7.77
C PRO A 199 -17.13 -3.73 -8.97
N LEU A 200 -17.38 -2.67 -9.73
CA LEU A 200 -18.17 -2.66 -10.94
C LEU A 200 -17.33 -2.05 -12.05
N THR A 201 -17.17 -2.79 -13.13
CA THR A 201 -16.64 -2.25 -14.38
C THR A 201 -17.39 -2.91 -15.52
N TYR A 202 -18.23 -2.12 -16.17
CA TYR A 202 -18.97 -2.49 -17.35
C TYR A 202 -18.19 -2.07 -18.58
N ILE A 203 -17.96 -3.02 -19.47
CA ILE A 203 -17.45 -2.77 -20.81
C ILE A 203 -18.52 -3.22 -21.78
N GLY A 204 -18.92 -2.33 -22.69
CA GLY A 204 -20.12 -2.57 -23.48
C GLY A 204 -20.20 -1.81 -24.77
N LEU A 205 -21.39 -1.91 -25.37
CA LEU A 205 -21.79 -1.28 -26.61
C LEU A 205 -23.11 -0.54 -26.37
N GLU A 206 -23.15 0.74 -26.76
CA GLU A 206 -24.35 1.58 -26.69
C GLU A 206 -24.78 2.03 -28.10
N ALA A 207 -26.07 2.05 -28.34
CA ALA A 207 -26.68 2.68 -29.50
C ALA A 207 -27.60 3.80 -29.04
N PHE A 208 -27.75 4.82 -29.89
CA PHE A 208 -28.46 6.05 -29.57
C PHE A 208 -29.61 6.31 -30.53
N GLN A 209 -30.63 6.98 -30.00
CA GLN A 209 -31.71 7.59 -30.75
C GLN A 209 -31.20 8.85 -31.47
N ARG A 210 -32.05 9.45 -32.32
CA ARG A 210 -31.66 10.64 -33.10
C ARG A 210 -31.53 11.91 -32.24
N ASP A 211 -32.23 11.95 -31.12
CA ASP A 211 -32.18 13.02 -30.12
C ASP A 211 -30.95 12.93 -29.20
N GLY A 212 -30.24 11.78 -29.23
CA GLY A 212 -29.04 11.54 -28.42
C GLY A 212 -29.29 10.66 -27.20
N ASP A 213 -30.52 10.23 -26.94
CA ASP A 213 -30.82 9.34 -25.83
C ASP A 213 -30.33 7.91 -26.09
N VAL A 214 -29.90 7.21 -25.05
CA VAL A 214 -29.52 5.79 -25.14
C VAL A 214 -30.74 4.98 -25.55
N ASP A 215 -30.60 4.22 -26.63
CA ASP A 215 -31.64 3.41 -27.27
C ASP A 215 -31.47 1.93 -26.93
N SER A 216 -30.23 1.46 -26.90
CA SER A 216 -29.91 0.06 -26.60
C SER A 216 -28.52 -0.02 -26.00
N VAL A 217 -28.39 -0.77 -24.91
CA VAL A 217 -27.13 -1.02 -24.22
C VAL A 217 -26.90 -2.51 -24.06
N VAL A 218 -25.65 -2.93 -24.24
CA VAL A 218 -25.17 -4.27 -23.94
C VAL A 218 -23.88 -4.14 -23.16
N SER A 219 -23.82 -4.76 -21.98
CA SER A 219 -22.72 -4.53 -21.04
C SER A 219 -22.23 -5.85 -20.49
N TYR A 220 -20.91 -5.99 -20.37
CA TYR A 220 -20.26 -7.07 -19.66
C TYR A 220 -19.58 -6.52 -18.41
N ASN A 221 -19.99 -6.99 -17.23
CA ASN A 221 -19.33 -6.66 -15.98
C ASN A 221 -18.09 -7.56 -15.80
N ILE A 222 -16.90 -7.01 -15.98
CA ILE A 222 -15.66 -7.78 -15.90
C ILE A 222 -15.33 -8.26 -14.46
N CYS A 223 -15.91 -7.63 -13.45
CA CYS A 223 -15.73 -7.96 -12.05
C CYS A 223 -16.62 -9.13 -11.61
N SER A 224 -17.87 -9.20 -12.09
CA SER A 224 -18.86 -10.23 -11.70
C SER A 224 -19.08 -11.32 -12.75
N GLY A 225 -18.74 -11.06 -14.01
CA GLY A 225 -19.07 -11.88 -15.18
C GLY A 225 -20.48 -11.67 -15.72
N GLU A 226 -21.25 -10.76 -15.14
CA GLU A 226 -22.64 -10.52 -15.51
C GLU A 226 -22.76 -9.84 -16.89
N VAL A 227 -23.73 -10.27 -17.70
CA VAL A 227 -24.02 -9.67 -19.01
C VAL A 227 -25.42 -9.06 -19.00
N SER A 228 -25.51 -7.74 -19.10
CA SER A 228 -26.78 -7.03 -19.05
C SER A 228 -27.17 -6.41 -20.41
N ARG A 229 -28.48 -6.29 -20.64
CA ARG A 229 -29.09 -5.61 -21.80
C ARG A 229 -30.01 -4.47 -21.35
N GLY A 230 -29.58 -3.69 -20.36
CA GLY A 230 -30.47 -2.78 -19.64
C GLY A 230 -31.57 -3.52 -18.87
N HIS A 231 -32.74 -2.89 -18.68
CA HIS A 231 -33.84 -3.37 -17.82
C HIS A 231 -34.64 -4.59 -18.34
N LEU A 232 -34.15 -5.32 -19.36
CA LEU A 232 -34.97 -6.23 -20.17
C LEU A 232 -34.73 -7.73 -19.97
N CYS A 233 -33.85 -8.15 -19.04
CA CYS A 233 -33.50 -9.57 -18.93
C CYS A 233 -33.94 -10.18 -17.58
N GLU A 234 -34.82 -11.17 -17.63
CA GLU A 234 -35.26 -11.96 -16.46
C GLU A 234 -34.19 -12.98 -16.02
N ASP A 235 -33.39 -13.52 -16.96
CA ASP A 235 -32.30 -14.47 -16.73
C ASP A 235 -30.97 -13.88 -17.23
N ILE A 236 -30.24 -13.20 -16.35
CA ILE A 236 -29.02 -12.49 -16.69
C ILE A 236 -27.89 -13.50 -16.97
N PRO A 237 -27.39 -13.63 -18.23
CA PRO A 237 -26.31 -14.55 -18.53
C PRO A 237 -25.05 -14.16 -17.77
N ARG A 238 -24.25 -15.17 -17.40
CA ARG A 238 -23.02 -14.94 -16.63
C ARG A 238 -21.85 -15.69 -17.22
N GLY A 239 -20.81 -14.93 -17.56
CA GLY A 239 -19.51 -15.44 -18.00
C GLY A 239 -18.47 -15.46 -16.88
N GLN A 240 -17.21 -15.38 -17.30
CA GLN A 240 -16.05 -15.41 -16.41
C GLN A 240 -15.66 -14.01 -15.92
N THR A 241 -14.97 -13.93 -14.77
CA THR A 241 -14.36 -12.68 -14.30
C THR A 241 -12.99 -12.45 -14.93
N PHE A 242 -12.48 -11.21 -14.94
CA PHE A 242 -11.26 -10.82 -15.66
C PHE A 242 -10.20 -10.23 -14.73
N VAL A 243 -8.99 -10.77 -14.74
CA VAL A 243 -7.83 -10.26 -13.98
C VAL A 243 -6.87 -9.47 -14.88
N ASP A 244 -5.91 -8.77 -14.27
CA ASP A 244 -4.88 -8.03 -15.01
C ASP A 244 -4.21 -8.90 -16.08
N GLY A 245 -4.11 -8.37 -17.28
CA GLY A 245 -3.63 -9.03 -18.49
C GLY A 245 -4.72 -9.65 -19.36
N ASP A 246 -5.90 -9.97 -18.82
CA ASP A 246 -7.00 -10.57 -19.59
C ASP A 246 -7.56 -9.60 -20.64
N ILE A 247 -8.08 -10.15 -21.74
CA ILE A 247 -8.67 -9.41 -22.86
C ILE A 247 -10.14 -9.81 -23.00
N LEU A 248 -11.04 -8.84 -22.89
CA LEU A 248 -12.44 -9.00 -23.28
C LEU A 248 -12.61 -8.60 -24.75
N THR A 249 -13.19 -9.48 -25.55
CA THR A 249 -13.61 -9.18 -26.91
C THR A 249 -15.13 -9.22 -27.00
N ILE A 250 -15.73 -8.16 -27.54
CA ILE A 250 -17.17 -8.08 -27.85
C ILE A 250 -17.31 -8.03 -29.37
N VAL A 251 -18.15 -8.90 -29.94
CA VAL A 251 -18.40 -8.98 -31.38
C VAL A 251 -19.89 -8.85 -31.64
N TYR A 252 -20.28 -7.81 -32.36
CA TYR A 252 -21.61 -7.66 -32.93
C TYR A 252 -21.65 -8.17 -34.37
N ASN A 253 -22.34 -9.29 -34.57
CA ASN A 253 -22.63 -9.79 -35.90
C ASN A 253 -23.96 -9.20 -36.40
N ARG A 254 -23.87 -8.25 -37.35
CA ARG A 254 -25.03 -7.56 -37.94
C ARG A 254 -25.94 -8.49 -38.74
N GLN A 255 -25.37 -9.49 -39.42
CA GLN A 255 -26.13 -10.39 -40.28
C GLN A 255 -27.02 -11.30 -39.44
N ASP A 256 -26.44 -11.88 -38.39
CA ASP A 256 -27.14 -12.80 -37.48
C ASP A 256 -27.89 -12.06 -36.36
N LYS A 257 -27.68 -10.75 -36.23
CA LYS A 257 -28.22 -9.89 -35.15
C LYS A 257 -27.88 -10.44 -33.76
N THR A 258 -26.63 -10.88 -33.60
CA THR A 258 -26.14 -11.46 -32.35
C THR A 258 -24.93 -10.71 -31.79
N ILE A 259 -24.82 -10.61 -30.47
CA ILE A 259 -23.59 -10.21 -29.80
C ILE A 259 -22.97 -11.40 -29.07
N HIS A 260 -21.67 -11.60 -29.27
CA HIS A 260 -20.86 -12.64 -28.63
C HIS A 260 -19.74 -12.03 -27.80
N PHE A 261 -19.30 -12.77 -26.78
CA PHE A 261 -18.21 -12.37 -25.90
C PHE A 261 -17.13 -13.45 -25.86
N ALA A 262 -15.87 -13.03 -25.93
CA ALA A 262 -14.72 -13.90 -25.77
C ALA A 262 -13.75 -13.37 -24.73
N LYS A 263 -13.09 -14.27 -24.01
CA LYS A 263 -12.00 -13.98 -23.07
C LYS A 263 -10.71 -14.53 -23.63
N ASN A 264 -9.69 -13.68 -23.79
CA ASN A 264 -8.37 -14.08 -24.32
C ASN A 264 -8.48 -14.83 -25.66
N GLY A 265 -9.44 -14.43 -26.50
CA GLY A 265 -9.71 -15.05 -27.80
C GLY A 265 -10.52 -16.35 -27.75
N LEU A 266 -10.89 -16.85 -26.57
CA LEU A 266 -11.76 -18.02 -26.39
C LEU A 266 -13.20 -17.59 -26.20
N ASP A 267 -14.10 -18.14 -27.02
CA ASP A 267 -15.54 -17.88 -26.92
C ASP A 267 -16.08 -18.30 -25.55
N MET A 268 -16.91 -17.44 -24.93
CA MET A 268 -17.49 -17.71 -23.62
C MET A 268 -18.84 -18.44 -23.68
N GLY A 269 -19.35 -18.75 -24.88
CA GLY A 269 -20.65 -19.40 -25.07
C GLY A 269 -21.84 -18.50 -24.77
N ILE A 270 -21.64 -17.18 -24.65
CA ILE A 270 -22.69 -16.19 -24.40
C ILE A 270 -23.06 -15.56 -25.73
N CYS A 271 -24.27 -15.85 -26.20
CA CYS A 271 -24.85 -15.30 -27.41
C CYS A 271 -26.11 -14.51 -27.03
N LEU A 272 -26.08 -13.20 -27.26
CA LEU A 272 -27.27 -12.35 -27.16
C LEU A 272 -27.92 -12.27 -28.53
N GLU A 273 -29.13 -12.78 -28.66
CA GLU A 273 -29.91 -12.78 -29.91
C GLU A 273 -30.79 -11.52 -30.04
N ASP A 274 -31.40 -11.31 -31.20
CA ASP A 274 -32.31 -10.19 -31.46
C ASP A 274 -31.71 -8.81 -31.12
N VAL A 275 -30.43 -8.61 -31.46
CA VAL A 275 -29.74 -7.33 -31.27
C VAL A 275 -30.16 -6.37 -32.39
N PRO A 276 -30.77 -5.21 -32.08
CA PRO A 276 -31.22 -4.24 -33.08
C PRO A 276 -30.12 -3.81 -34.03
N GLU A 277 -30.45 -3.63 -35.31
CA GLU A 277 -29.48 -3.16 -36.31
C GLU A 277 -29.21 -1.66 -36.16
N LYS A 278 -28.24 -1.31 -35.31
CA LYS A 278 -27.88 0.07 -34.98
C LYS A 278 -26.37 0.29 -35.05
N LYS A 279 -25.97 1.55 -34.91
CA LYS A 279 -24.56 1.93 -34.74
C LYS A 279 -24.22 1.84 -33.25
N TYR A 280 -23.36 0.88 -32.91
CA TYR A 280 -22.98 0.60 -31.53
C TYR A 280 -21.60 1.18 -31.22
N TYR A 281 -21.51 1.99 -30.17
CA TYR A 281 -20.33 2.69 -29.70
C TYR A 281 -19.79 2.00 -28.45
N PRO A 282 -18.51 1.57 -28.45
CA PRO A 282 -17.89 1.03 -27.26
C PRO A 282 -17.87 2.04 -26.12
N TYR A 283 -18.16 1.56 -24.91
CA TYR A 283 -18.06 2.37 -23.72
C TYR A 283 -17.49 1.57 -22.54
N VAL A 284 -17.02 2.29 -21.54
CA VAL A 284 -16.64 1.77 -20.23
C VAL A 284 -17.32 2.62 -19.17
N ASP A 285 -17.90 1.96 -18.17
CA ASP A 285 -18.43 2.56 -16.94
C ASP A 285 -17.86 1.81 -15.74
N THR A 286 -17.27 2.50 -14.78
CA THR A 286 -16.52 1.87 -13.69
C THR A 286 -16.57 2.67 -12.39
N ASN A 287 -16.63 2.00 -11.24
CA ASN A 287 -16.39 2.63 -9.93
C ASN A 287 -15.01 2.25 -9.36
N CYS A 288 -14.14 1.64 -10.16
CA CYS A 288 -12.80 1.21 -9.73
C CYS A 288 -11.79 2.34 -9.93
N ASP A 289 -11.25 2.87 -8.83
CA ASP A 289 -10.10 3.77 -8.84
C ASP A 289 -8.83 3.05 -9.30
N GLY A 290 -8.03 3.69 -10.15
CA GLY A 290 -6.78 3.13 -10.68
C GLY A 290 -6.99 2.04 -11.73
N ILE A 291 -8.22 1.84 -12.22
CA ILE A 291 -8.45 0.93 -13.34
C ILE A 291 -7.82 1.49 -14.62
N CYS A 292 -7.13 0.61 -15.34
CA CYS A 292 -6.44 0.93 -16.59
C CYS A 292 -6.82 -0.11 -17.65
N LEU A 293 -7.24 0.36 -18.82
CA LEU A 293 -7.72 -0.46 -19.92
C LEU A 293 -7.01 -0.03 -21.20
N SER A 294 -6.66 -0.98 -22.06
CA SER A 294 -6.05 -0.69 -23.35
C SER A 294 -6.74 -1.42 -24.49
N LEU A 295 -6.83 -0.81 -25.66
CA LEU A 295 -7.30 -1.46 -26.87
C LEU A 295 -6.31 -2.56 -27.28
N ALA A 296 -6.74 -3.81 -27.20
CA ALA A 296 -5.97 -4.96 -27.66
C ALA A 296 -5.82 -4.93 -29.19
N SER A 297 -4.67 -5.38 -29.67
CA SER A 297 -4.32 -5.40 -31.11
C SER A 297 -4.95 -6.58 -31.83
#